data_AF-A0A8T2ZJZ8-F1
#
_entry.id   AF-A0A8T2ZJZ8-F1
#
_cell.length_a   1.000
_cell.length_b   1.000
_cell.length_c   1.000
_cell.angle_alpha   90.00
_cell.angle_beta   90.00
_cell.angle_gamma   90.00
#
_symmetry.space_group_name_H-M   'P 1'
#
loop_
_entity.id
_entity.type
_entity.pdbx_description
1 polymer ?
#
loop_
_entity_poly.entity_id
_entity_poly.type
_entity_poly.pdbx_seq_one_letter_code
_entity_poly.pdbx_strand_id
1 'polypeptide(L)'
;MIFFSFPFFSNLGDRFFLLPKLVSRICFQIAVNIDIDSPQPIQTMEEMQIKEQELRNQARKEKEDEEKRLEREREKERIRAGKEIHEAKRIAEDNERKRYLASRKAEKEEEKRAREKVRQKLEADKNERRRMLGLPSVSHTATKLSSPSTHDKKNYVSVASVSKVEQLRECLRSLKRSHKDDDARVKRAFQTLLVYVGNVAQNPDKEKFRKIRIGNPLFQSRVGRLRGGIEFLELCGFERIEEDKFLFLPRDKVDLAVLNSAGLEIKSAMSNPFFGLLSHA
;
A
#
# COMPACT_ATOMS: atom_id res chain seq x y z
N MET A 1 -31.46 2.15 -39.16
CA MET A 1 -32.88 2.07 -39.58
C MET A 1 -33.00 2.71 -40.94
N ILE A 2 -33.38 1.94 -41.97
CA ILE A 2 -33.87 2.48 -43.23
C ILE A 2 -35.23 1.83 -43.45
N PHE A 3 -36.29 2.62 -43.29
CA PHE A 3 -37.63 2.25 -43.70
C PHE A 3 -37.73 2.49 -45.21
N PHE A 4 -38.29 1.54 -45.96
CA PHE A 4 -39.10 1.88 -47.12
C PHE A 4 -40.31 0.95 -47.19
N SER A 5 -41.44 1.51 -47.61
CA SER A 5 -42.77 0.90 -47.52
C SER A 5 -43.21 0.31 -48.86
N PHE A 6 -44.13 -0.65 -48.77
CA PHE A 6 -45.20 -1.08 -49.69
C PHE A 6 -45.38 -0.36 -51.06
N PRO A 7 -45.91 -1.04 -52.12
CA PRO A 7 -47.16 -1.79 -51.98
C PRO A 7 -47.40 -3.09 -52.78
N PHE A 8 -48.25 -3.90 -52.13
CA PHE A 8 -49.33 -4.74 -52.64
C PHE A 8 -49.91 -4.35 -54.03
N PHE A 9 -50.12 -5.31 -54.93
CA PHE A 9 -51.29 -5.33 -55.83
C PHE A 9 -51.61 -6.77 -56.28
N SER A 10 -52.86 -6.98 -56.71
CA SER A 10 -53.49 -8.30 -56.73
C SER A 10 -54.37 -8.55 -57.96
N ASN A 11 -54.25 -9.78 -58.48
CA ASN A 11 -55.32 -10.62 -59.04
C ASN A 11 -55.87 -10.39 -60.49
N LEU A 12 -56.53 -11.45 -60.99
CA LEU A 12 -57.42 -11.60 -62.16
C LEU A 12 -56.84 -11.55 -63.60
N GLY A 13 -57.31 -12.50 -64.43
CA GLY A 13 -57.84 -12.15 -65.75
C GLY A 13 -57.52 -13.03 -66.97
N ASP A 14 -58.28 -14.12 -67.14
CA ASP A 14 -58.62 -14.86 -68.37
C ASP A 14 -58.17 -14.36 -69.77
N ARG A 15 -57.85 -15.32 -70.67
CA ARG A 15 -58.71 -15.57 -71.87
C ARG A 15 -58.41 -16.86 -72.65
N PHE A 16 -59.50 -17.52 -73.03
CA PHE A 16 -59.61 -18.61 -74.02
C PHE A 16 -59.03 -18.24 -75.39
N PHE A 17 -58.60 -19.24 -76.17
CA PHE A 17 -58.95 -19.35 -77.60
C PHE A 17 -59.04 -20.82 -78.08
N LEU A 18 -59.80 -21.06 -79.16
CA LEU A 18 -60.32 -22.36 -79.58
C LEU A 18 -59.39 -23.18 -80.52
N LEU A 19 -59.56 -24.51 -80.42
CA LEU A 19 -59.50 -25.58 -81.46
C LEU A 19 -59.92 -25.14 -82.89
N PRO A 20 -59.61 -25.88 -84.02
CA PRO A 20 -59.98 -27.31 -84.16
C PRO A 20 -59.33 -28.23 -85.26
N LYS A 21 -59.83 -29.50 -85.32
CA LYS A 21 -59.82 -30.53 -86.43
C LYS A 21 -58.59 -31.49 -86.54
N LEU A 22 -58.71 -32.83 -86.36
CA LEU A 22 -59.19 -33.95 -87.26
C LEU A 22 -58.08 -34.48 -88.22
N VAL A 23 -57.88 -35.79 -88.58
CA VAL A 23 -58.70 -37.04 -88.61
C VAL A 23 -57.87 -38.35 -88.34
N SER A 24 -58.53 -39.39 -87.78
CA SER A 24 -58.28 -40.87 -87.72
C SER A 24 -57.20 -41.60 -88.58
N ARG A 25 -56.53 -42.64 -87.99
CA ARG A 25 -56.32 -43.99 -88.62
C ARG A 25 -55.89 -45.17 -87.68
N ILE A 26 -56.86 -46.00 -87.28
CA ILE A 26 -56.94 -47.50 -87.22
C ILE A 26 -55.72 -48.42 -86.85
N CYS A 27 -56.00 -49.42 -85.97
CA CYS A 27 -55.26 -50.70 -85.64
C CYS A 27 -53.95 -50.60 -84.81
N PHE A 28 -53.55 -51.58 -83.98
CA PHE A 28 -53.84 -53.04 -83.94
C PHE A 28 -53.94 -53.60 -82.48
N GLN A 29 -54.33 -54.87 -82.34
CA GLN A 29 -54.57 -55.61 -81.08
C GLN A 29 -53.33 -55.78 -80.16
N ILE A 30 -53.54 -55.78 -78.84
CA ILE A 30 -53.05 -56.79 -77.85
C ILE A 30 -53.77 -56.51 -76.51
N ALA A 31 -54.24 -57.56 -75.84
CA ALA A 31 -54.80 -57.46 -74.49
C ALA A 31 -53.78 -57.93 -73.46
N VAL A 32 -53.52 -57.11 -72.43
CA VAL A 32 -52.87 -57.54 -71.20
C VAL A 32 -53.61 -56.90 -70.04
N ASN A 33 -54.25 -57.70 -69.19
CA ASN A 33 -54.66 -57.24 -67.87
C ASN A 33 -53.39 -57.08 -67.03
N ILE A 34 -53.17 -55.86 -66.53
CA ILE A 34 -52.26 -55.59 -65.43
C ILE A 34 -53.04 -54.77 -64.43
N ASP A 35 -53.33 -55.34 -63.27
CA ASP A 35 -53.84 -54.61 -62.12
C ASP A 35 -52.80 -53.55 -61.73
N ILE A 36 -53.15 -52.27 -61.90
CA ILE A 36 -52.33 -51.17 -61.38
C ILE A 36 -52.72 -50.95 -59.92
N ASP A 37 -52.25 -51.84 -59.05
CA ASP A 37 -52.00 -51.48 -57.66
C ASP A 37 -50.65 -50.76 -57.62
N SER A 38 -50.67 -49.44 -57.43
CA SER A 38 -49.48 -48.59 -57.43
C SER A 38 -49.42 -47.79 -56.13
N PRO A 39 -48.58 -48.19 -55.16
CA PRO A 39 -48.46 -47.48 -53.89
C PRO A 39 -47.61 -46.21 -54.04
N GLN A 40 -48.30 -45.07 -54.03
CA GLN A 40 -47.92 -43.79 -53.39
C GLN A 40 -46.46 -43.27 -53.49
N PRO A 41 -46.20 -42.21 -54.27
CA PRO A 41 -45.00 -41.37 -54.10
C PRO A 41 -45.21 -40.29 -53.01
N ILE A 42 -45.47 -40.70 -51.76
CA ILE A 42 -45.69 -39.77 -50.63
C ILE A 42 -44.40 -39.47 -49.84
N GLN A 43 -43.39 -40.36 -49.88
CA GLN A 43 -42.25 -40.32 -48.94
C GLN A 43 -41.21 -39.21 -49.18
N THR A 44 -41.25 -38.48 -50.30
CA THR A 44 -40.14 -37.59 -50.70
C THR A 44 -40.22 -36.15 -50.16
N MET A 45 -41.41 -35.61 -49.91
CA MET A 45 -41.55 -34.20 -49.50
C MET A 45 -41.47 -34.01 -47.98
N GLU A 46 -42.05 -34.92 -47.20
CA GLU A 46 -41.98 -34.87 -45.73
C GLU A 46 -40.58 -35.19 -45.22
N GLU A 47 -39.90 -36.21 -45.77
CA GLU A 47 -38.51 -36.52 -45.41
C GLU A 47 -37.56 -35.34 -45.70
N MET A 48 -37.75 -34.65 -46.81
CA MET A 48 -36.97 -33.46 -47.17
C MET A 48 -37.20 -32.30 -46.20
N GLN A 49 -38.46 -32.06 -45.78
CA GLN A 49 -38.79 -31.04 -44.76
C GLN A 49 -38.23 -31.40 -43.38
N ILE A 50 -38.27 -32.68 -42.99
CA ILE A 50 -37.67 -33.17 -41.73
C ILE A 50 -36.15 -32.89 -41.76
N LYS A 51 -35.48 -33.22 -42.87
CA LYS A 51 -34.04 -33.03 -43.03
C LYS A 51 -33.62 -31.56 -43.07
N GLU A 52 -34.42 -30.70 -43.69
CA GLU A 52 -34.22 -29.24 -43.66
C GLU A 52 -34.40 -28.69 -42.24
N GLN A 53 -35.45 -29.10 -41.54
CA GLN A 53 -35.72 -28.68 -40.16
C GLN A 53 -34.64 -29.20 -39.19
N GLU A 54 -34.10 -30.40 -39.41
CA GLU A 54 -32.99 -30.97 -38.65
C GLU A 54 -31.69 -30.18 -38.86
N LEU A 55 -31.30 -29.90 -40.11
CA LEU A 55 -30.17 -29.02 -40.43
C LEU A 55 -30.32 -27.63 -39.82
N ARG A 56 -31.54 -27.08 -39.82
CA ARG A 56 -31.85 -25.77 -39.24
C ARG A 56 -31.79 -25.77 -37.71
N ASN A 57 -32.18 -26.86 -37.07
CA ASN A 57 -32.02 -27.08 -35.62
C ASN A 57 -30.55 -27.26 -35.24
N GLN A 58 -29.79 -28.01 -36.04
CA GLN A 58 -28.35 -28.20 -35.85
C GLN A 58 -27.61 -26.86 -35.97
N ALA A 59 -27.88 -26.07 -37.01
CA ALA A 59 -27.28 -24.74 -37.18
C ALA A 59 -27.68 -23.73 -36.08
N ARG A 60 -28.83 -23.91 -35.42
CA ARG A 60 -29.19 -23.13 -34.21
C ARG A 60 -28.38 -23.58 -33.00
N LYS A 61 -28.26 -24.89 -32.79
CA LYS A 61 -27.51 -25.47 -31.68
C LYS A 61 -26.01 -25.14 -31.76
N GLU A 62 -25.42 -25.24 -32.95
CA GLU A 62 -24.02 -24.85 -33.19
C GLU A 62 -23.77 -23.36 -32.90
N LYS A 63 -24.72 -22.47 -33.24
CA LYS A 63 -24.64 -21.05 -32.88
C LYS A 63 -24.76 -20.81 -31.38
N GLU A 64 -25.68 -21.49 -30.69
CA GLU A 64 -25.85 -21.38 -29.24
C GLU A 64 -24.61 -21.91 -28.50
N ASP A 65 -24.06 -23.06 -28.92
CA ASP A 65 -22.84 -23.64 -28.35
C ASP A 65 -21.62 -22.74 -28.60
N GLU A 66 -21.49 -22.12 -29.77
CA GLU A 66 -20.40 -21.19 -30.08
C GLU A 66 -20.53 -19.85 -29.33
N GLU A 67 -21.74 -19.28 -29.24
CA GLU A 67 -22.01 -18.08 -28.42
C GLU A 67 -21.65 -18.33 -26.95
N LYS A 68 -22.01 -19.51 -26.42
CA LYS A 68 -21.68 -19.97 -25.07
C LYS A 68 -20.19 -20.30 -24.88
N ARG A 69 -19.44 -20.59 -25.94
CA ARG A 69 -17.97 -20.67 -25.90
C ARG A 69 -17.34 -19.28 -25.85
N LEU A 70 -17.78 -18.37 -26.72
CA LEU A 70 -17.33 -16.98 -26.77
C LEU A 70 -17.62 -16.23 -25.46
N GLU A 71 -18.78 -16.45 -24.83
CA GLU A 71 -19.11 -15.86 -23.53
C GLU A 71 -18.16 -16.35 -22.42
N ARG A 72 -17.85 -17.65 -22.36
CA ARG A 72 -16.86 -18.21 -21.44
C ARG A 72 -15.45 -17.67 -21.69
N GLU A 73 -15.09 -17.37 -22.94
CA GLU A 73 -13.79 -16.78 -23.28
C GLU A 73 -13.70 -15.31 -22.86
N ARG A 74 -14.71 -14.50 -23.16
CA ARG A 74 -14.83 -13.11 -22.67
C ARG A 74 -14.77 -13.04 -21.15
N GLU A 75 -15.45 -13.94 -20.45
CA GLU A 75 -15.43 -13.99 -18.98
C GLU A 75 -14.05 -14.39 -18.43
N LYS A 76 -13.36 -15.35 -19.08
CA LYS A 76 -11.95 -15.66 -18.76
C LYS A 76 -11.02 -14.47 -19.04
N GLU A 77 -11.25 -13.68 -20.08
CA GLU A 77 -10.48 -12.47 -20.38
C GLU A 77 -10.69 -11.38 -19.34
N ARG A 78 -11.94 -11.13 -18.93
CA ARG A 78 -12.25 -10.21 -17.82
C ARG A 78 -11.49 -10.58 -16.54
N ILE A 79 -11.46 -11.87 -16.19
CA ILE A 79 -10.74 -12.37 -15.01
C ILE A 79 -9.22 -12.26 -15.18
N ARG A 80 -8.67 -12.54 -16.38
CA ARG A 80 -7.24 -12.37 -16.69
C ARG A 80 -6.82 -10.91 -16.59
N ALA A 81 -7.51 -10.02 -17.29
CA ALA A 81 -7.28 -8.57 -17.25
C ALA A 81 -7.37 -8.01 -15.82
N GLY A 82 -8.36 -8.44 -15.02
CA GLY A 82 -8.46 -8.05 -13.61
C GLY A 82 -7.24 -8.48 -12.77
N LYS A 83 -6.74 -9.71 -12.97
CA LYS A 83 -5.52 -10.21 -12.33
C LYS A 83 -4.28 -9.45 -12.79
N GLU A 84 -4.15 -9.19 -14.08
CA GLU A 84 -3.03 -8.46 -14.68
C GLU A 84 -2.97 -6.99 -14.21
N ILE A 85 -4.12 -6.31 -14.10
CA ILE A 85 -4.22 -4.96 -13.52
C ILE A 85 -3.74 -4.96 -12.06
N HIS A 86 -4.19 -5.93 -11.26
CA HIS A 86 -3.73 -6.06 -9.88
C HIS A 86 -2.22 -6.36 -9.80
N GLU A 87 -1.70 -7.21 -10.69
CA GLU A 87 -0.27 -7.56 -10.71
C GLU A 87 0.60 -6.38 -11.12
N ALA A 88 0.24 -5.69 -12.21
CA ALA A 88 0.92 -4.48 -12.65
C ALA A 88 0.94 -3.40 -11.56
N LYS A 89 -0.16 -3.27 -10.79
CA LYS A 89 -0.21 -2.37 -9.63
C LYS A 89 0.78 -2.76 -8.53
N ARG A 90 0.88 -4.05 -8.16
CA ARG A 90 1.86 -4.53 -7.17
C ARG A 90 3.29 -4.24 -7.62
N ILE A 91 3.60 -4.57 -8.88
CA ILE A 91 4.92 -4.34 -9.49
C ILE A 91 5.27 -2.85 -9.53
N ALA A 92 4.31 -1.96 -9.83
CA ALA A 92 4.51 -0.52 -9.82
C ALA A 92 4.82 0.01 -8.41
N GLU A 93 4.02 -0.37 -7.40
CA GLU A 93 4.22 0.04 -6.01
C GLU A 93 5.58 -0.42 -5.45
N ASP A 94 6.00 -1.66 -5.73
CA ASP A 94 7.29 -2.16 -5.24
C ASP A 94 8.48 -1.54 -5.99
N ASN A 95 8.34 -1.22 -7.28
CA ASN A 95 9.35 -0.44 -8.01
C ASN A 95 9.49 1.00 -7.48
N GLU A 96 8.38 1.65 -7.12
CA GLU A 96 8.41 2.98 -6.49
C GLU A 96 9.10 2.93 -5.12
N ARG A 97 8.73 1.97 -4.26
CA ARG A 97 9.40 1.74 -2.96
C ARG A 97 10.89 1.49 -3.12
N LYS A 98 11.29 0.67 -4.10
CA LYS A 98 12.70 0.38 -4.40
C LYS A 98 13.46 1.63 -4.84
N ARG A 99 12.87 2.49 -5.69
CA ARG A 99 13.45 3.78 -6.08
C ARG A 99 13.61 4.73 -4.89
N TYR A 100 12.59 4.85 -4.04
CA TYR A 100 12.65 5.69 -2.83
C TYR A 100 13.75 5.24 -1.86
N LEU A 101 13.87 3.93 -1.59
CA LEU A 101 14.92 3.38 -0.73
C LEU A 101 16.32 3.57 -1.33
N ALA A 102 16.47 3.39 -2.65
CA ALA A 102 17.74 3.64 -3.34
C ALA A 102 18.16 5.12 -3.25
N SER A 103 17.23 6.05 -3.50
CA SER A 103 17.47 7.49 -3.35
C SER A 103 17.90 7.86 -1.92
N ARG A 104 17.17 7.37 -0.90
CA ARG A 104 17.52 7.60 0.52
C ARG A 104 18.87 7.01 0.92
N LYS A 105 19.26 5.87 0.33
CA LYS A 105 20.59 5.28 0.57
C LYS A 105 21.69 6.13 -0.09
N ALA A 106 21.49 6.57 -1.33
CA ALA A 106 22.43 7.40 -2.07
C ALA A 106 22.67 8.77 -1.38
N GLU A 107 21.59 9.48 -1.03
CA GLU A 107 21.64 10.75 -0.27
C GLU A 107 22.46 10.61 1.01
N LYS A 108 22.19 9.58 1.82
CA LYS A 108 22.90 9.31 3.08
C LYS A 108 24.36 8.89 2.87
N GLU A 109 24.69 8.26 1.74
CA GLU A 109 26.06 7.89 1.41
C GLU A 109 26.85 9.10 0.89
N GLU A 110 26.23 9.97 0.11
CA GLU A 110 26.81 11.25 -0.32
C GLU A 110 27.05 12.19 0.87
N GLU A 111 26.09 12.33 1.79
CA GLU A 111 26.25 13.08 3.04
C GLU A 111 27.47 12.57 3.85
N LYS A 112 27.61 11.25 3.97
CA LYS A 112 28.79 10.63 4.64
C LYS A 112 30.09 10.98 3.93
N ARG A 113 30.16 10.84 2.60
CA ARG A 113 31.35 11.18 1.81
C ARG A 113 31.69 12.67 1.92
N ALA A 114 30.69 13.56 1.93
CA ALA A 114 30.88 14.99 2.12
C ALA A 114 31.43 15.30 3.53
N ARG A 115 30.85 14.69 4.57
CA ARG A 115 31.31 14.81 5.96
C ARG A 115 32.74 14.29 6.15
N GLU A 116 33.09 13.19 5.48
CA GLU A 116 34.43 12.62 5.51
C GLU A 116 35.45 13.53 4.80
N LYS A 117 35.11 14.09 3.63
CA LYS A 117 35.94 15.12 2.96
C LYS A 117 36.17 16.34 3.84
N VAL A 118 35.15 16.81 4.58
CA VAL A 118 35.31 17.91 5.55
C VAL A 118 36.25 17.52 6.69
N ARG A 119 36.09 16.30 7.25
CA ARG A 119 36.98 15.78 8.30
C ARG A 119 38.44 15.71 7.84
N GLN A 120 38.70 15.17 6.64
CA GLN A 120 40.05 15.10 6.07
C GLN A 120 40.66 16.49 5.84
N LYS A 121 39.87 17.46 5.35
CA LYS A 121 40.33 18.86 5.22
C LYS A 121 40.70 19.50 6.56
N LEU A 122 39.89 19.30 7.60
CA LEU A 122 40.17 19.81 8.95
C LEU A 122 41.41 19.14 9.57
N GLU A 123 41.62 17.85 9.31
CA GLU A 123 42.79 17.10 9.77
C GLU A 123 44.07 17.54 9.04
N ALA A 124 43.98 17.82 7.73
CA ALA A 124 45.06 18.40 6.94
C ALA A 124 45.43 19.82 7.40
N ASP A 125 44.48 20.76 7.53
CA ASP A 125 44.73 22.12 8.05
C ASP A 125 45.34 22.07 9.47
N LYS A 126 44.83 21.20 10.34
CA LYS A 126 45.39 20.99 11.68
C LYS A 126 46.85 20.50 11.62
N ASN A 127 47.19 19.60 10.69
CA ASN A 127 48.55 19.08 10.54
C ASN A 127 49.48 20.12 9.88
N GLU A 128 49.00 20.90 8.92
CA GLU A 128 49.74 21.99 8.28
C GLU A 128 50.07 23.10 9.27
N ARG A 129 49.08 23.56 10.07
CA ARG A 129 49.32 24.48 11.19
C ARG A 129 50.33 23.93 12.18
N ARG A 130 50.25 22.63 12.52
CA ARG A 130 51.22 21.98 13.42
C ARG A 130 52.64 21.98 12.82
N ARG A 131 52.78 21.80 11.50
CA ARG A 131 54.06 21.88 10.79
C ARG A 131 54.61 23.31 10.77
N MET A 132 53.76 24.31 10.50
CA MET A 132 54.14 25.72 10.53
C MET A 132 54.53 26.21 11.94
N LEU A 133 53.90 25.67 12.98
CA LEU A 133 54.21 25.96 14.39
C LEU A 133 55.39 25.13 14.95
N GLY A 134 56.06 24.33 14.13
CA GLY A 134 57.32 23.65 14.50
C GLY A 134 57.21 22.55 15.57
N LEU A 135 56.02 22.00 15.85
CA LEU A 135 55.86 20.98 16.89
C LEU A 135 56.22 19.57 16.38
N PRO A 136 57.15 18.84 17.02
CA PRO A 136 57.55 17.51 16.58
C PRO A 136 56.43 16.46 16.71
N SER A 137 56.51 15.42 15.87
CA SER A 137 55.57 14.30 15.84
C SER A 137 55.92 13.26 16.90
N VAL A 138 55.24 13.29 18.04
CA VAL A 138 55.28 12.19 19.02
C VAL A 138 54.42 11.03 18.53
N SER A 139 55.06 9.90 18.24
CA SER A 139 54.41 8.59 18.21
C SER A 139 54.59 7.88 19.57
N HIS A 140 53.72 6.90 19.81
CA HIS A 140 53.72 5.93 20.91
C HIS A 140 53.06 6.31 22.26
N THR A 141 52.08 5.46 22.57
CA THR A 141 51.75 4.86 23.89
C THR A 141 51.34 5.75 25.07
N ALA A 142 50.37 5.18 25.80
CA ALA A 142 49.79 5.71 27.01
C ALA A 142 50.78 6.35 28.00
N THR A 143 50.45 7.55 28.49
CA THR A 143 50.19 7.77 29.91
C THR A 143 49.26 8.97 30.11
N LYS A 144 48.42 8.83 31.14
CA LYS A 144 47.63 9.84 31.86
C LYS A 144 48.15 11.29 31.86
N LEU A 145 47.17 12.20 31.94
CA LEU A 145 47.15 13.52 32.60
C LEU A 145 47.52 14.80 31.83
N SER A 146 46.70 15.83 32.14
CA SER A 146 46.93 17.28 32.01
C SER A 146 46.95 17.95 30.63
N SER A 147 45.80 17.95 29.97
CA SER A 147 45.10 19.22 29.64
C SER A 147 43.61 18.89 29.47
N PRO A 148 42.64 19.70 29.97
CA PRO A 148 42.30 20.93 29.24
C PRO A 148 41.64 22.10 30.02
N SER A 149 41.55 23.23 29.29
CA SER A 149 40.44 24.21 29.28
C SER A 149 40.06 25.00 30.53
N THR A 150 40.28 26.31 30.43
CA THR A 150 39.34 27.36 30.87
C THR A 150 37.90 27.03 30.44
N HIS A 151 37.05 26.58 31.37
CA HIS A 151 35.65 26.27 31.06
C HIS A 151 34.70 26.47 32.26
N ASP A 152 34.89 27.57 33.00
CA ASP A 152 33.97 28.06 34.03
C ASP A 152 32.65 28.57 33.42
N LYS A 153 31.82 27.61 32.97
CA LYS A 153 30.41 27.76 32.58
C LYS A 153 29.67 26.43 32.33
N LYS A 154 30.26 25.25 32.59
CA LYS A 154 29.65 23.94 32.28
C LYS A 154 29.00 23.19 33.46
N ASN A 155 29.30 23.52 34.72
CA ASN A 155 28.79 22.75 35.87
C ASN A 155 27.33 23.01 36.24
N TYR A 156 26.68 24.08 35.76
CA TYR A 156 25.27 24.35 36.08
C TYR A 156 24.28 23.60 35.18
N VAL A 157 24.72 23.16 33.99
CA VAL A 157 23.86 22.49 32.99
C VAL A 157 23.65 21.01 33.32
N SER A 158 24.63 20.35 33.94
CA SER A 158 24.54 18.91 34.26
C SER A 158 23.54 18.61 35.39
N VAL A 159 23.51 19.41 36.45
CA VAL A 159 22.63 19.15 37.61
C VAL A 159 21.15 19.23 37.22
N ALA A 160 20.77 20.23 36.41
CA ALA A 160 19.41 20.36 35.91
C ALA A 160 19.01 19.22 34.95
N SER A 161 19.93 18.75 34.08
CA SER A 161 19.63 17.63 33.18
C SER A 161 19.53 16.29 33.92
N VAL A 162 20.34 16.08 34.97
CA VAL A 162 20.21 14.91 35.87
C VAL A 162 18.88 14.92 36.62
N SER A 163 18.44 16.08 37.14
CA SER A 163 17.13 16.20 37.77
C SER A 163 15.97 15.88 36.80
N LYS A 164 16.03 16.37 35.55
CA LYS A 164 15.04 16.02 34.51
C LYS A 164 15.01 14.52 34.21
N VAL A 165 16.16 13.86 34.13
CA VAL A 165 16.22 12.40 33.88
C VAL A 165 15.57 11.62 35.02
N GLU A 166 15.74 12.04 36.27
CA GLU A 166 15.11 11.37 37.41
C GLU A 166 13.59 11.64 37.47
N GLN A 167 13.13 12.83 37.08
CA GLN A 167 11.70 13.12 36.91
C GLN A 167 11.07 12.28 35.77
N LEU A 168 11.79 12.09 34.65
CA LEU A 168 11.36 11.19 33.57
C LEU A 168 11.24 9.73 34.05
N ARG A 169 12.17 9.26 34.89
CA ARG A 169 12.07 7.94 35.54
C ARG A 169 10.87 7.84 36.46
N GLU A 170 10.58 8.86 37.27
CA GLU A 170 9.41 8.84 38.15
C GLU A 170 8.09 8.82 37.37
N CYS A 171 7.99 9.56 36.26
CA CYS A 171 6.83 9.48 35.36
C CYS A 171 6.63 8.04 34.84
N LEU A 172 7.71 7.36 34.44
CA LEU A 172 7.68 5.97 33.98
C LEU A 172 7.39 4.97 35.12
N ARG A 173 7.89 5.21 36.35
CA ARG A 173 7.52 4.44 37.56
C ARG A 173 6.05 4.55 37.88
N SER A 174 5.54 5.79 37.93
CA SER A 174 4.15 6.12 38.20
C SER A 174 3.23 5.41 37.20
N LEU A 175 3.57 5.44 35.91
CA LEU A 175 2.86 4.70 34.85
C LEU A 175 2.75 3.20 35.13
N LYS A 176 3.88 2.57 35.50
CA LYS A 176 3.95 1.13 35.79
C LYS A 176 3.27 0.77 37.11
N ARG A 177 3.28 1.68 38.09
CA ARG A 177 2.57 1.52 39.39
C ARG A 177 1.06 1.67 39.25
N SER A 178 0.57 2.52 38.35
CA SER A 178 -0.88 2.73 38.12
C SER A 178 -1.56 1.59 37.36
N HIS A 179 -0.79 0.75 36.65
CA HIS A 179 -1.30 -0.32 35.80
C HIS A 179 -0.51 -1.63 35.97
N LYS A 180 -0.31 -2.06 37.22
CA LYS A 180 0.37 -3.32 37.55
C LYS A 180 -0.29 -4.55 36.92
N ASP A 181 -1.61 -4.51 36.75
CA ASP A 181 -2.42 -5.63 36.24
C ASP A 181 -2.56 -5.61 34.70
N ASP A 182 -2.14 -4.54 34.02
CA ASP A 182 -2.21 -4.39 32.55
C ASP A 182 -0.84 -3.96 31.98
N ASP A 183 0.13 -4.83 32.20
CA ASP A 183 1.50 -4.74 31.71
C ASP A 183 1.56 -4.57 30.17
N ALA A 184 0.55 -5.10 29.45
CA ALA A 184 0.39 -4.94 28.01
C ALA A 184 0.00 -3.51 27.61
N ARG A 185 -0.82 -2.80 28.40
CA ARG A 185 -1.12 -1.37 28.21
C ARG A 185 0.08 -0.50 28.58
N VAL A 186 0.81 -0.82 29.65
CA VAL A 186 2.07 -0.12 29.99
C VAL A 186 3.09 -0.23 28.84
N LYS A 187 3.31 -1.43 28.30
CA LYS A 187 4.19 -1.64 27.14
C LYS A 187 3.73 -0.85 25.90
N ARG A 188 2.43 -0.82 25.59
CA ARG A 188 1.86 -0.02 24.49
C ARG A 188 2.01 1.49 24.71
N ALA A 189 1.93 1.96 25.96
CA ALA A 189 2.18 3.36 26.32
C ALA A 189 3.65 3.74 26.09
N PHE A 190 4.59 2.96 26.64
CA PHE A 190 6.03 3.14 26.48
C PHE A 190 6.45 3.12 24.99
N GLN A 191 5.96 2.17 24.20
CA GLN A 191 6.20 2.14 22.75
C GLN A 191 5.72 3.43 22.06
N THR A 192 4.57 3.96 22.46
CA THR A 192 3.98 5.16 21.84
C THR A 192 4.76 6.42 22.24
N LEU A 193 5.18 6.54 23.50
CA LEU A 193 6.11 7.59 23.95
C LEU A 193 7.45 7.53 23.21
N LEU A 194 8.03 6.34 23.06
CA LEU A 194 9.29 6.14 22.35
C LEU A 194 9.20 6.54 20.87
N VAL A 195 8.06 6.31 20.21
CA VAL A 195 7.83 6.78 18.84
C VAL A 195 7.81 8.31 18.76
N TYR A 196 7.14 9.01 19.68
CA TYR A 196 7.13 10.48 19.67
C TYR A 196 8.53 11.06 19.91
N VAL A 197 9.19 10.66 21.00
CA VAL A 197 10.55 11.12 21.34
C VAL A 197 11.55 10.75 20.25
N GLY A 198 11.50 9.51 19.74
CA GLY A 198 12.41 9.02 18.70
C GLY A 198 12.23 9.71 17.35
N ASN A 199 10.99 10.05 16.96
CA ASN A 199 10.72 10.78 15.72
C ASN A 199 11.28 12.20 15.77
N VAL A 200 11.14 12.90 16.90
CA VAL A 200 11.72 14.23 17.12
C VAL A 200 13.24 14.14 17.16
N ALA A 201 13.82 13.23 17.95
CA ALA A 201 15.27 13.10 18.11
C ALA A 201 15.99 12.76 16.78
N GLN A 202 15.33 12.02 15.88
CA GLN A 202 15.88 11.73 14.53
C GLN A 202 15.68 12.87 13.52
N ASN A 203 14.66 13.72 13.69
CA ASN A 203 14.26 14.72 12.70
C ASN A 203 13.72 16.00 13.40
N PRO A 204 14.55 16.75 14.14
CA PRO A 204 14.08 17.86 14.98
C PRO A 204 13.44 19.00 14.19
N ASP A 205 13.83 19.21 12.94
CA ASP A 205 13.29 20.28 12.09
C ASP A 205 11.88 20.00 11.52
N LYS A 206 11.42 18.74 11.51
CA LYS A 206 10.12 18.36 10.92
C LYS A 206 8.97 18.59 11.89
N GLU A 207 8.23 19.68 11.68
CA GLU A 207 7.10 20.10 12.53
C GLU A 207 6.03 19.01 12.74
N LYS A 208 5.77 18.16 11.73
CA LYS A 208 4.82 17.04 11.84
C LYS A 208 5.13 16.05 12.98
N PHE A 209 6.38 16.01 13.47
CA PHE A 209 6.79 15.20 14.62
C PHE A 209 6.78 16.00 15.93
N ARG A 210 6.82 17.34 15.85
CA ARG A 210 6.71 18.25 16.98
C ARG A 210 5.26 18.55 17.39
N LYS A 211 4.25 18.20 16.57
CA LYS A 211 2.81 18.38 16.87
C LYS A 211 2.09 17.04 17.08
N ILE A 212 1.52 16.81 18.27
CA ILE A 212 0.75 15.62 18.65
C ILE A 212 -0.71 16.01 18.90
N ARG A 213 -1.65 15.23 18.37
CA ARG A 213 -3.10 15.46 18.51
C ARG A 213 -3.65 14.83 19.79
N ILE A 214 -4.01 15.65 20.79
CA ILE A 214 -4.60 15.16 22.06
C ILE A 214 -5.95 14.49 21.80
N GLY A 215 -6.70 14.93 20.79
CA GLY A 215 -7.95 14.30 20.36
C GLY A 215 -7.83 12.95 19.62
N ASN A 216 -6.61 12.46 19.34
CA ASN A 216 -6.47 11.15 18.67
C ASN A 216 -6.81 10.02 19.65
N PRO A 217 -7.75 9.10 19.34
CA PRO A 217 -8.13 8.02 20.25
C PRO A 217 -6.98 7.06 20.59
N LEU A 218 -6.03 6.86 19.68
CA LEU A 218 -4.82 6.06 19.95
C LEU A 218 -3.89 6.76 20.94
N PHE A 219 -3.77 8.09 20.86
CA PHE A 219 -3.02 8.88 21.84
C PHE A 219 -3.70 8.82 23.21
N GLN A 220 -5.01 9.10 23.27
CA GLN A 220 -5.80 9.06 24.50
C GLN A 220 -5.74 7.70 25.19
N SER A 221 -6.02 6.62 24.47
CA SER A 221 -6.08 5.28 25.06
C SER A 221 -4.74 4.79 25.60
N ARG A 222 -3.61 5.25 25.04
CA ARG A 222 -2.27 4.75 25.37
C ARG A 222 -1.46 5.67 26.27
N VAL A 223 -1.60 6.98 26.14
CA VAL A 223 -0.75 7.98 26.81
C VAL A 223 -1.61 9.09 27.44
N GLY A 224 -2.58 9.65 26.70
CA GLY A 224 -3.33 10.83 27.14
C GLY A 224 -4.23 10.63 28.36
N ARG A 225 -4.74 9.41 28.59
CA ARG A 225 -5.47 9.05 29.83
C ARG A 225 -4.55 8.70 31.00
N LEU A 226 -3.23 8.68 30.81
CA LEU A 226 -2.26 8.29 31.82
C LEU A 226 -1.54 9.53 32.32
N ARG A 227 -1.65 9.82 33.62
CA ARG A 227 -1.08 11.03 34.24
C ARG A 227 0.42 11.20 33.92
N GLY A 228 1.22 10.18 34.24
CA GLY A 228 2.65 10.15 33.92
C GLY A 228 2.99 10.14 32.42
N GLY A 229 2.02 9.92 31.53
CA GLY A 229 2.21 9.98 30.09
C GLY A 229 2.22 11.40 29.52
N ILE A 230 1.42 12.31 30.11
CA ILE A 230 1.43 13.73 29.77
C ILE A 230 2.62 14.44 30.43
N GLU A 231 2.81 14.23 31.74
CA GLU A 231 3.94 14.78 32.51
C GLU A 231 5.29 14.44 31.85
N PHE A 232 5.46 13.21 31.35
CA PHE A 232 6.67 12.80 30.62
C PHE A 232 6.91 13.60 29.32
N LEU A 233 5.84 13.92 28.57
CA LEU A 233 5.96 14.71 27.35
C LEU A 233 6.27 16.18 27.68
N GLU A 234 5.70 16.73 28.74
CA GLU A 234 6.00 18.08 29.23
C GLU A 234 7.47 18.20 29.67
N LEU A 235 8.02 17.18 30.35
CA LEU A 235 9.45 17.08 30.68
C LEU A 235 10.37 16.95 29.45
N CYS A 236 9.86 16.37 28.36
CA CYS A 236 10.54 16.34 27.07
C CYS A 236 10.43 17.67 26.29
N GLY A 237 9.73 18.67 26.83
CA GLY A 237 9.57 20.02 26.27
C GLY A 237 8.28 20.24 25.47
N PHE A 238 7.36 19.28 25.40
CA PHE A 238 6.07 19.48 24.73
C PHE A 238 5.15 20.36 25.59
N GLU A 239 4.60 21.41 25.00
CA GLU A 239 3.64 22.32 25.61
C GLU A 239 2.22 21.90 25.25
N ARG A 240 1.33 21.87 26.24
CA ARG A 240 -0.09 21.60 26.06
C ARG A 240 -0.82 22.89 25.68
N ILE A 241 -1.15 23.04 24.40
CA ILE A 241 -1.95 24.16 23.90
C ILE A 241 -3.43 23.79 24.09
N GLU A 242 -4.07 24.41 25.09
CA GLU A 242 -5.44 24.08 25.49
C GLU A 242 -6.49 24.48 24.45
N GLU A 243 -6.29 25.63 23.79
CA GLU A 243 -7.18 26.20 22.76
C GLU A 243 -7.44 25.19 21.62
N ASP A 244 -6.38 24.52 21.20
CA ASP A 244 -6.29 23.78 19.94
C ASP A 244 -6.26 22.25 20.19
N LYS A 245 -6.16 21.82 21.46
CA LYS A 245 -6.02 20.42 21.90
C LYS A 245 -4.85 19.69 21.21
N PHE A 246 -3.72 20.39 21.09
CA PHE A 246 -2.46 19.83 20.61
C PHE A 246 -1.37 19.91 21.68
N LEU A 247 -0.49 18.91 21.70
CA LEU A 247 0.82 19.01 22.34
C LEU A 247 1.81 19.47 21.26
N PHE A 248 2.48 20.58 21.46
CA PHE A 248 3.42 21.16 20.51
C PHE A 248 4.79 21.35 21.16
N LEU A 249 5.85 21.00 20.43
CA LEU A 249 7.24 21.21 20.86
C LEU A 249 7.85 22.36 20.04
N PRO A 250 8.04 23.56 20.63
CA PRO A 250 8.74 24.66 19.98
C PRO A 250 10.19 24.26 19.62
N ARG A 251 10.71 24.76 18.49
CA ARG A 251 12.07 24.43 18.02
C ARG A 251 13.13 24.79 19.07
N ASP A 252 12.93 25.90 19.77
CA ASP A 252 13.86 26.45 20.76
C ASP A 252 13.87 25.65 22.09
N LYS A 253 12.87 24.78 22.30
CA LYS A 253 12.76 23.88 23.46
C LYS A 253 13.17 22.43 23.15
N VAL A 254 13.65 22.14 21.93
CA VAL A 254 14.14 20.80 21.55
C VAL A 254 15.51 20.51 22.17
N ASP A 255 15.53 19.96 23.38
CA ASP A 255 16.75 19.45 24.01
C ASP A 255 17.03 18.00 23.55
N LEU A 256 17.93 17.84 22.58
CA LEU A 256 18.31 16.52 22.07
C LEU A 256 18.98 15.64 23.14
N ALA A 257 19.63 16.20 24.17
CA ALA A 257 20.23 15.39 25.23
C ALA A 257 19.13 14.80 26.13
N VAL A 258 18.15 15.61 26.51
CA VAL A 258 16.97 15.14 27.28
C VAL A 258 16.17 14.12 26.47
N LEU A 259 15.90 14.37 25.18
CA LEU A 259 15.17 13.42 24.32
C LEU A 259 15.91 12.08 24.14
N ASN A 260 17.23 12.10 23.98
CA ASN A 260 18.01 10.86 23.88
C ASN A 260 18.02 10.10 25.22
N SER A 261 18.21 10.77 26.35
CA SER A 261 18.10 10.16 27.68
C SER A 261 16.70 9.59 27.92
N ALA A 262 15.64 10.35 27.63
CA ALA A 262 14.25 9.90 27.72
C ALA A 262 14.00 8.63 26.89
N GLY A 263 14.51 8.58 25.66
CA GLY A 263 14.43 7.39 24.80
C GLY A 263 15.23 6.19 25.31
N LEU A 264 16.33 6.41 26.05
CA LEU A 264 17.09 5.34 26.71
C LEU A 264 16.36 4.85 27.97
N GLU A 265 15.84 5.74 28.81
CA GLU A 265 15.07 5.38 30.01
C GLU A 265 13.80 4.60 29.67
N ILE A 266 13.06 4.95 28.59
CA ILE A 266 11.93 4.14 28.13
C ILE A 266 12.37 2.72 27.71
N LYS A 267 13.49 2.59 26.98
CA LYS A 267 14.02 1.28 26.57
C LYS A 267 14.44 0.44 27.78
N SER A 268 15.11 1.06 28.75
CA SER A 268 15.43 0.45 30.04
C SER A 268 14.16 0.03 30.78
N ALA A 269 13.09 0.83 30.77
CA ALA A 269 11.80 0.51 31.40
C ALA A 269 11.07 -0.65 30.74
N MET A 270 11.21 -0.82 29.42
CA MET A 270 10.67 -1.94 28.66
C MET A 270 11.48 -3.23 28.83
N SER A 271 12.81 -3.12 28.95
CA SER A 271 13.72 -4.28 29.03
C SER A 271 13.99 -4.77 30.45
N ASN A 272 13.88 -3.91 31.47
CA ASN A 272 14.21 -4.23 32.85
C ASN A 272 12.93 -4.47 33.68
N PRO A 273 12.68 -5.71 34.16
CA PRO A 273 11.57 -6.01 35.07
C PRO A 273 11.56 -5.11 36.31
N PHE A 274 12.75 -4.81 36.85
CA PHE A 274 12.96 -4.04 38.08
C PHE A 274 13.08 -2.52 37.88
N PHE A 275 12.74 -2.01 36.69
CA PHE A 275 12.84 -0.58 36.40
C PHE A 275 12.16 0.28 37.48
N GLY A 276 12.97 1.10 38.16
CA GLY A 276 12.53 2.02 39.20
C GLY A 276 12.39 1.46 40.62
N LEU A 277 12.72 0.19 40.89
CA LEU A 277 12.75 -0.37 42.26
C LEU A 277 14.03 -0.01 43.06
N LEU A 278 15.05 0.54 42.40
CA LEU A 278 16.40 0.74 42.97
C LEU A 278 16.82 2.23 42.97
N SER A 279 15.93 3.13 43.38
CA SER A 279 16.18 4.58 43.35
C SER A 279 15.60 5.29 44.57
N HIS A 280 15.96 4.83 45.77
CA HIS A 280 16.32 5.66 46.93
C HIS A 280 16.46 4.76 48.16
N ALA A 281 17.70 4.61 48.60
CA ALA A 281 18.10 4.71 50.00
C ALA A 281 19.04 5.93 50.08
#